data_AF-R1G579-F1
#
_entry.id   AF-R1G579-F1
#
_cell.length_a   1.000
_cell.length_b   1.000
_cell.length_c   1.000
_cell.angle_alpha   90.00
_cell.angle_beta   90.00
_cell.angle_gamma   90.00
#
_symmetry.space_group_name_H-M   'P 1'
#
loop_
_entity.id
_entity.type
_entity.pdbx_description
1 polymer ?
#
loop_
_entity_poly.entity_id
_entity_poly.type
_entity_poly.pdbx_seq_one_letter_code
_entity_poly.pdbx_strand_id
1 'polypeptide(L)'
;MAYTCQLPGFDPPVTVKLTEDLDLNALLKFKAFNDWQERLKDNLRKQKQPGHTFESHPWSLREIHIHHVAVFATGKIGFMTIEAKLARDEEPRQLDRVVFLRGGSVAMLMILRPKDSRNERYVIMTEQPRIGACSLAFLEIPAGMLDDSTEVRGKVIDEIREETGFTIQKDELIDLTALALRDAETRESVLPAMYPSPANLDEFIPLFLWEKELDRQEIEDLKGKLTGVRKQQEMITLRVCDYEVLWREGARDAKTLAAWALYEGLSREGKIKDALLRIRTKTFLDR
;
A
#
# COMPACT_ATOMS: atom_id res chain seq x y z
N MET A 1 21.19 -8.41 27.83
CA MET A 1 22.04 -7.20 27.61
C MET A 1 21.63 -6.61 26.26
N ALA A 2 21.46 -5.29 26.13
CA ALA A 2 21.14 -4.69 24.83
C ALA A 2 22.33 -4.87 23.87
N TYR A 3 22.16 -5.70 22.85
CA TYR A 3 23.16 -5.88 21.81
C TYR A 3 23.15 -4.67 20.90
N THR A 4 24.33 -4.11 20.61
CA THR A 4 24.46 -3.00 19.65
C THR A 4 25.26 -3.43 18.44
N CYS A 5 24.86 -2.95 17.27
CA CYS A 5 25.60 -3.11 16.03
C CYS A 5 25.68 -1.79 15.27
N GLN A 6 26.53 -1.74 14.24
CA GLN A 6 26.69 -0.57 13.39
C GLN A 6 26.03 -0.82 12.04
N LEU A 7 25.10 0.06 11.64
CA LEU A 7 24.44 0.03 10.35
C LEU A 7 25.28 0.83 9.34
N PRO A 8 25.88 0.17 8.33
CA PRO A 8 26.75 0.84 7.36
C PRO A 8 25.98 1.72 6.37
N GLY A 9 26.72 2.58 5.67
CA GLY A 9 26.20 3.44 4.60
C GLY A 9 25.62 4.78 5.07
N PHE A 10 25.61 5.02 6.39
CA PHE A 10 25.47 6.36 6.97
C PHE A 10 26.87 6.91 7.30
N ASP A 11 27.01 8.23 7.36
CA ASP A 11 28.24 8.91 7.74
C ASP A 11 27.99 9.85 8.94
N PRO A 12 28.46 9.49 10.16
CA PRO A 12 29.08 8.21 10.52
C PRO A 12 28.08 7.04 10.49
N PRO A 13 28.55 5.77 10.57
CA PRO A 13 27.66 4.61 10.75
C PRO A 13 26.68 4.80 11.91
N VAL A 14 25.44 4.35 11.73
CA VAL A 14 24.37 4.53 12.71
C VAL A 14 24.40 3.37 13.70
N THR A 15 24.34 3.68 15.00
CA THR A 15 24.24 2.64 16.03
C THR A 15 22.82 2.08 16.06
N VAL A 16 22.68 0.77 16.02
CA VAL A 16 21.40 0.06 16.15
C VAL A 16 21.39 -0.73 17.45
N LYS A 17 20.40 -0.47 18.30
CA LYS A 17 20.14 -1.25 19.52
C LYS A 17 19.14 -2.35 19.19
N LEU A 18 19.58 -3.61 19.30
CA LEU A 18 18.83 -4.81 18.95
C LEU A 18 18.13 -5.40 20.19
N THR A 19 17.06 -6.16 19.95
CA THR A 19 16.45 -7.08 20.92
C THR A 19 17.31 -8.34 21.07
N GLU A 20 17.19 -9.08 22.18
CA GLU A 20 18.05 -10.24 22.46
C GLU A 20 17.98 -11.35 21.40
N ASP A 21 16.83 -11.50 20.74
CA ASP A 21 16.58 -12.55 19.74
C ASP A 21 16.84 -12.12 18.28
N LEU A 22 17.43 -10.93 18.05
CA LEU A 22 17.66 -10.39 16.71
C LEU A 22 19.14 -10.09 16.48
N ASP A 23 19.74 -10.71 15.45
CA ASP A 23 21.07 -10.35 14.97
C ASP A 23 21.01 -9.39 13.76
N LEU A 24 22.16 -8.78 13.42
CA LEU A 24 22.27 -7.85 12.30
C LEU A 24 21.96 -8.52 10.94
N ASN A 25 22.30 -9.80 10.76
CA ASN A 25 22.05 -10.50 9.50
C ASN A 25 20.56 -10.75 9.28
N ALA A 26 19.82 -11.10 10.33
CA ALA A 26 18.38 -11.25 10.30
C ALA A 26 17.69 -9.89 10.06
N LEU A 27 18.15 -8.83 10.74
CA LEU A 27 17.67 -7.46 10.52
C LEU A 27 17.83 -7.03 9.06
N LEU A 28 19.04 -7.22 8.49
CA LEU A 28 19.34 -6.87 7.10
C LEU A 28 18.73 -7.83 6.08
N LYS A 29 18.07 -8.91 6.49
CA LYS A 29 17.23 -9.73 5.60
C LYS A 29 15.77 -9.28 5.61
N PHE A 30 15.36 -8.45 6.56
CA PHE A 30 14.00 -7.94 6.62
C PHE A 30 13.82 -6.79 5.62
N LYS A 31 13.11 -7.07 4.51
CA LYS A 31 12.94 -6.16 3.40
C LYS A 31 12.37 -4.79 3.80
N ALA A 32 11.35 -4.75 4.66
CA ALA A 32 10.75 -3.49 5.09
C ALA A 32 11.75 -2.58 5.81
N PHE A 33 12.62 -3.15 6.67
CA PHE A 33 13.69 -2.37 7.31
C PHE A 33 14.71 -1.86 6.29
N ASN A 34 15.14 -2.70 5.34
CA ASN A 34 16.07 -2.26 4.29
C ASN A 34 15.47 -1.15 3.42
N ASP A 35 14.27 -1.34 2.90
CA ASP A 35 13.60 -0.36 2.07
C ASP A 35 13.42 0.97 2.82
N TRP A 36 13.03 0.92 4.09
CA TRP A 36 12.88 2.11 4.93
C TRP A 36 14.22 2.83 5.13
N GLN A 37 15.29 2.13 5.55
CA GLN A 37 16.56 2.78 5.86
C GLN A 37 17.27 3.29 4.60
N GLU A 38 17.14 2.62 3.45
CA GLU A 38 17.70 3.12 2.19
C GLU A 38 16.99 4.39 1.71
N ARG A 39 15.65 4.41 1.73
CA ARG A 39 14.89 5.61 1.34
C ARG A 39 15.17 6.78 2.29
N LEU A 40 15.19 6.52 3.60
CA LEU A 40 15.52 7.56 4.58
C LEU A 40 16.93 8.09 4.33
N LYS A 41 17.92 7.22 4.11
CA LYS A 41 19.30 7.60 3.81
C LYS A 41 19.40 8.48 2.56
N ASP A 42 18.68 8.14 1.50
CA ASP A 42 18.66 8.95 0.29
C ASP A 42 18.02 10.33 0.52
N ASN A 43 16.92 10.39 1.27
CA ASN A 43 16.27 11.65 1.62
C ASN A 43 17.14 12.52 2.53
N LEU A 44 17.85 11.91 3.49
CA LEU A 44 18.80 12.63 4.33
C LEU A 44 19.95 13.25 3.51
N ARG A 45 20.40 12.58 2.45
CA ARG A 45 21.41 13.12 1.51
C ARG A 45 20.86 14.26 0.66
N LYS A 46 19.60 14.15 0.21
CA LYS A 46 18.91 15.17 -0.59
C LYS A 46 18.76 16.51 0.14
N GLN A 47 18.81 16.51 1.48
CA GLN A 47 18.81 17.76 2.25
C GLN A 47 19.93 18.71 1.84
N LYS A 48 21.05 18.21 1.31
CA LYS A 48 22.18 19.02 0.86
C LYS A 48 21.97 19.69 -0.50
N GLN A 49 20.83 19.45 -1.16
CA GLN A 49 20.52 20.06 -2.44
C GLN A 49 20.06 21.52 -2.26
N PRO A 50 20.46 22.44 -3.16
CA PRO A 50 20.04 23.83 -3.09
C PRO A 50 18.51 24.00 -3.06
N GLY A 51 18.02 24.78 -2.10
CA GLY A 51 16.60 25.08 -1.93
C GLY A 51 15.80 23.98 -1.22
N HIS A 52 16.47 23.00 -0.61
CA HIS A 52 15.83 22.05 0.29
C HIS A 52 15.52 22.70 1.65
N THR A 53 14.36 22.40 2.24
CA THR A 53 13.87 23.01 3.49
C THR A 53 14.88 22.95 4.65
N PHE A 54 15.62 21.85 4.74
CA PHE A 54 16.63 21.60 5.77
C PHE A 54 18.09 21.75 5.28
N GLU A 55 18.33 22.48 4.19
CA GLU A 55 19.69 22.66 3.63
C GLU A 55 20.69 23.25 4.64
N SER A 56 20.30 24.30 5.35
CA SER A 56 21.19 24.98 6.31
C SER A 56 21.48 24.14 7.56
N HIS A 57 20.51 23.33 7.99
CA HIS A 57 20.58 22.54 9.21
C HIS A 57 20.00 21.13 8.96
N PRO A 58 20.74 20.27 8.24
CA PRO A 58 20.23 18.98 7.81
C PRO A 58 20.09 18.01 8.99
N TRP A 59 19.01 17.23 8.96
CA TRP A 59 18.84 16.11 9.87
C TRP A 59 19.89 15.04 9.61
N SER A 60 20.36 14.42 10.68
CA SER A 60 21.22 13.24 10.65
C SER A 60 20.59 12.15 11.51
N LEU A 61 20.44 10.94 10.98
CA LEU A 61 20.08 9.78 11.77
C LEU A 61 21.26 9.43 12.69
N ARG A 62 21.01 9.30 13.99
CA ARG A 62 22.05 9.05 15.00
C ARG A 62 21.97 7.64 15.58
N GLU A 63 20.76 7.18 15.86
CA GLU A 63 20.52 5.89 16.49
C GLU A 63 19.20 5.30 15.97
N ILE A 64 19.15 3.97 15.87
CA ILE A 64 17.92 3.21 15.72
C ILE A 64 17.78 2.29 16.92
N HIS A 65 16.61 2.27 17.55
CA HIS A 65 16.29 1.32 18.60
C HIS A 65 15.18 0.37 18.12
N ILE A 66 15.46 -0.93 18.13
CA ILE A 66 14.45 -1.95 17.81
C ILE A 66 13.67 -2.26 19.10
N HIS A 67 12.41 -1.84 19.15
CA HIS A 67 11.54 -2.06 20.30
C HIS A 67 10.95 -3.46 20.32
N HIS A 68 10.55 -3.96 19.15
CA HIS A 68 9.86 -5.25 19.04
C HIS A 68 10.02 -5.86 17.65
N VAL A 69 10.10 -7.19 17.58
CA VAL A 69 10.13 -7.98 16.35
C VAL A 69 9.04 -9.05 16.44
N ALA A 70 8.12 -9.06 15.48
CA ALA A 70 7.13 -10.12 15.34
C ALA A 70 7.60 -11.12 14.28
N VAL A 71 7.74 -12.39 14.68
CA VAL A 71 8.15 -13.48 13.80
C VAL A 71 6.94 -14.38 13.52
N PHE A 72 6.68 -14.64 12.25
CA PHE A 72 5.60 -15.54 11.85
C PHE A 72 5.97 -17.00 12.11
N ALA A 73 4.96 -17.89 12.09
CA ALA A 73 5.17 -19.34 12.27
C ALA A 73 6.17 -19.95 11.26
N THR A 74 6.40 -19.29 10.12
CA THR A 74 7.40 -19.65 9.11
C THR A 74 8.84 -19.34 9.52
N GLY A 75 9.05 -18.66 10.66
CA GLY A 75 10.36 -18.17 11.12
C GLY A 75 10.81 -16.87 10.46
N LYS A 76 10.01 -16.31 9.53
CA LYS A 76 10.29 -15.00 8.91
C LYS A 76 9.85 -13.85 9.82
N ILE A 77 10.62 -12.77 9.84
CA ILE A 77 10.18 -11.50 10.43
C ILE A 77 9.00 -10.98 9.62
N GLY A 78 7.87 -10.81 10.29
CA GLY A 78 6.66 -10.24 9.70
C GLY A 78 6.58 -8.73 9.91
N PHE A 79 6.80 -8.29 11.15
CA PHE A 79 6.65 -6.89 11.53
C PHE A 79 7.74 -6.46 12.52
N MET A 80 8.03 -5.15 12.55
CA MET A 80 9.01 -4.59 13.47
C MET A 80 8.60 -3.20 13.95
N THR A 81 8.75 -2.92 15.23
CA THR A 81 8.62 -1.55 15.77
C THR A 81 10.01 -1.02 16.04
N ILE A 82 10.35 0.11 15.44
CA ILE A 82 11.63 0.80 15.62
C ILE A 82 11.42 2.21 16.16
N GLU A 83 12.46 2.80 16.71
CA GLU A 83 12.54 4.22 17.00
C GLU A 83 13.80 4.79 16.33
N ALA A 84 13.59 5.72 15.41
CA ALA A 84 14.65 6.44 14.72
C ALA A 84 14.90 7.76 15.46
N LYS A 85 16.16 7.99 15.86
CA LYS A 85 16.58 9.20 16.54
C LYS A 85 17.38 10.09 15.61
N LEU A 86 16.81 11.24 15.25
CA LEU A 86 17.44 12.19 14.36
C LEU A 86 17.87 13.43 15.14
N ALA A 87 18.99 14.02 14.72
CA ALA A 87 19.49 15.27 15.30
C ALA A 87 19.98 16.24 14.22
N ARG A 88 19.94 17.54 14.54
CA ARG A 88 20.47 18.63 13.72
C ARG A 88 21.01 19.77 14.60
N ASP A 89 21.63 20.75 13.96
CA ASP A 89 22.33 21.85 14.64
C ASP A 89 21.46 23.11 14.88
N GLU A 90 20.13 22.99 14.75
CA GLU A 90 19.15 24.07 14.95
C GLU A 90 17.92 23.55 15.71
N GLU A 91 17.28 24.40 16.53
CA GLU A 91 16.03 24.04 17.22
C GLU A 91 14.84 23.81 16.26
N PRO A 92 14.03 22.75 16.42
CA PRO A 92 14.21 21.66 17.37
C PRO A 92 15.43 20.79 16.98
N ARG A 93 16.31 20.53 17.96
CA ARG A 93 17.56 19.77 17.72
C ARG A 93 17.37 18.26 17.59
N GLN A 94 16.22 17.75 18.00
CA GLN A 94 15.93 16.31 18.05
C GLN A 94 14.59 16.02 17.38
N LEU A 95 14.54 14.87 16.71
CA LEU A 95 13.35 14.36 16.04
C LEU A 95 13.33 12.84 16.18
N ASP A 96 12.76 12.39 17.29
CA ASP A 96 12.61 10.96 17.56
C ASP A 96 11.26 10.48 17.04
N ARG A 97 11.24 9.35 16.33
CA ARG A 97 10.04 8.80 15.71
C ARG A 97 9.99 7.30 15.89
N VAL A 98 8.89 6.83 16.50
CA VAL A 98 8.55 5.41 16.51
C VAL A 98 7.88 5.05 15.18
N VAL A 99 8.36 4.02 14.50
CA VAL A 99 7.85 3.56 13.21
C VAL A 99 7.53 2.09 13.30
N PHE A 100 6.34 1.70 12.85
CA PHE A 100 5.95 0.32 12.65
C PHE A 100 6.21 -0.07 11.20
N LEU A 101 7.16 -0.98 11.03
CA LEU A 101 7.61 -1.53 9.76
C LEU A 101 6.83 -2.80 9.43
N ARG A 102 6.03 -2.73 8.37
CA ARG A 102 5.26 -3.85 7.83
C ARG A 102 5.47 -4.06 6.33
N GLY A 103 6.12 -3.13 5.64
CA GLY A 103 6.31 -3.18 4.20
C GLY A 103 5.10 -2.67 3.41
N GLY A 104 5.17 -2.83 2.10
CA GLY A 104 4.13 -2.38 1.18
C GLY A 104 2.92 -3.31 1.14
N SER A 105 1.78 -2.73 0.80
CA SER A 105 0.55 -3.45 0.47
C SER A 105 0.09 -3.01 -0.92
N VAL A 106 -1.00 -3.59 -1.40
CA VAL A 106 -1.70 -3.16 -2.60
C VAL A 106 -3.20 -3.17 -2.36
N ALA A 107 -3.94 -2.29 -3.03
CA ALA A 107 -5.40 -2.31 -2.99
C ALA A 107 -6.02 -2.18 -4.38
N MET A 108 -7.22 -2.71 -4.55
CA MET A 108 -7.91 -2.73 -5.83
C MET A 108 -9.34 -2.20 -5.75
N LEU A 109 -9.61 -1.14 -6.51
CA LEU A 109 -10.96 -0.72 -6.81
C LEU A 109 -11.51 -1.61 -7.93
N MET A 110 -12.44 -2.51 -7.58
CA MET A 110 -13.06 -3.44 -8.51
C MET A 110 -14.46 -2.97 -8.88
N ILE A 111 -14.64 -2.48 -10.11
CA ILE A 111 -15.92 -1.93 -10.61
C ILE A 111 -16.57 -2.91 -11.58
N LEU A 112 -17.84 -3.21 -11.35
CA LEU A 112 -18.68 -3.99 -12.25
C LEU A 112 -19.71 -3.06 -12.91
N ARG A 113 -19.86 -3.18 -14.24
CA ARG A 113 -20.82 -2.41 -15.04
C ARG A 113 -21.75 -3.34 -15.79
N PRO A 114 -23.07 -3.21 -15.61
CA PRO A 114 -24.02 -3.92 -16.46
C PRO A 114 -23.89 -3.46 -17.92
N LYS A 115 -23.80 -4.39 -18.87
CA LYS A 115 -23.75 -4.05 -20.31
C LYS A 115 -24.98 -3.26 -20.80
N ASP A 116 -26.12 -3.46 -20.15
CA ASP A 116 -27.39 -2.81 -20.46
C ASP A 116 -27.54 -1.40 -19.83
N SER A 117 -26.60 -0.99 -18.97
CA SER A 117 -26.68 0.30 -18.26
C SER A 117 -25.32 0.96 -18.12
N ARG A 118 -25.09 2.03 -18.88
CA ARG A 118 -23.81 2.76 -18.86
C ARG A 118 -23.59 3.55 -17.58
N ASN A 119 -24.64 3.98 -16.88
CA ASN A 119 -24.51 4.85 -15.71
C ASN A 119 -24.45 4.05 -14.40
N GLU A 120 -24.83 2.78 -14.45
CA GLU A 120 -24.86 1.92 -13.29
C GLU A 120 -23.50 1.26 -13.06
N ARG A 121 -23.06 1.30 -11.80
CA ARG A 121 -21.77 0.78 -11.37
C ARG A 121 -21.92 0.16 -10.00
N TYR A 122 -21.29 -0.99 -9.83
CA TYR A 122 -21.17 -1.69 -8.57
C TYR A 122 -19.70 -1.84 -8.18
N VAL A 123 -19.43 -1.95 -6.89
CA VAL A 123 -18.08 -2.11 -6.36
C VAL A 123 -18.02 -3.36 -5.50
N ILE A 124 -16.99 -4.18 -5.74
CA ILE A 124 -16.68 -5.29 -4.85
C ILE A 124 -15.87 -4.75 -3.67
N MET A 125 -16.37 -5.02 -2.47
CA MET A 125 -15.75 -4.67 -1.20
C MET A 125 -15.54 -5.94 -0.37
N THR A 126 -14.67 -5.82 0.62
CA THR A 126 -14.44 -6.81 1.66
C THR A 126 -14.90 -6.27 3.00
N GLU A 127 -15.48 -7.14 3.82
CA GLU A 127 -15.78 -6.91 5.22
C GLU A 127 -14.92 -7.86 6.05
N GLN A 128 -14.00 -7.30 6.84
CA GLN A 128 -13.01 -8.08 7.58
C GLN A 128 -12.64 -7.41 8.92
N PRO A 129 -12.12 -8.16 9.91
CA PRO A 129 -11.65 -7.57 11.16
C PRO A 129 -10.44 -6.64 10.95
N ARG A 130 -10.56 -5.41 11.43
CA ARG A 130 -9.47 -4.44 11.53
C ARG A 130 -9.31 -4.07 12.99
N ILE A 131 -8.54 -4.89 13.72
CA ILE A 131 -8.36 -4.76 15.18
C ILE A 131 -7.75 -3.41 15.56
N GLY A 132 -6.86 -2.86 14.75
CA GLY A 132 -6.31 -1.52 14.96
C GLY A 132 -7.35 -0.39 14.90
N ALA A 133 -8.49 -0.61 14.25
CA ALA A 133 -9.63 0.30 14.21
C ALA A 133 -10.75 -0.12 15.19
N CYS A 134 -10.50 -1.10 16.07
CA CYS A 134 -11.48 -1.69 16.99
C CYS A 134 -12.74 -2.23 16.27
N SER A 135 -12.60 -2.70 15.02
CA SER A 135 -13.70 -3.22 14.22
C SER A 135 -13.53 -4.70 13.91
N LEU A 136 -14.62 -5.46 13.98
CA LEU A 136 -14.68 -6.87 13.59
C LEU A 136 -15.35 -7.09 12.22
N ALA A 137 -15.85 -6.01 11.60
CA ALA A 137 -16.55 -6.02 10.33
C ALA A 137 -16.29 -4.67 9.62
N PHE A 138 -15.03 -4.39 9.32
CA PHE A 138 -14.62 -3.16 8.67
C PHE A 138 -14.79 -3.30 7.16
N LEU A 139 -15.56 -2.38 6.55
CA LEU A 139 -15.85 -2.38 5.13
C LEU A 139 -14.80 -1.57 4.37
N GLU A 140 -14.19 -2.17 3.36
CA GLU A 140 -13.07 -1.61 2.60
C GLU A 140 -12.91 -2.31 1.24
N ILE A 141 -12.20 -1.70 0.30
CA ILE A 141 -11.83 -2.37 -0.95
C ILE A 141 -10.83 -3.52 -0.68
N PRO A 142 -10.82 -4.57 -1.53
CA PRO A 142 -9.84 -5.65 -1.47
C PRO A 142 -8.40 -5.15 -1.44
N ALA A 143 -7.55 -5.77 -0.61
CA ALA A 143 -6.16 -5.39 -0.43
C ALA A 143 -5.29 -6.54 0.10
N GLY A 144 -4.04 -6.61 -0.37
CA GLY A 144 -3.09 -7.65 0.01
C GLY A 144 -1.72 -7.12 0.35
N MET A 145 -0.92 -7.90 1.07
CA MET A 145 0.47 -7.53 1.38
C MET A 145 1.35 -7.78 0.15
N LEU A 146 2.33 -6.91 -0.08
CA LEU A 146 3.39 -7.22 -1.04
C LEU A 146 4.44 -8.09 -0.35
N ASP A 147 4.79 -9.21 -0.96
CA ASP A 147 5.89 -10.04 -0.48
C ASP A 147 7.26 -9.51 -0.92
N ASP A 148 8.31 -10.29 -0.68
CA ASP A 148 9.68 -9.92 -1.05
C ASP A 148 9.93 -9.88 -2.58
N SER A 149 8.92 -10.15 -3.42
CA SER A 149 9.09 -10.18 -4.87
C SER A 149 9.12 -8.79 -5.49
N THR A 150 9.83 -8.68 -6.61
CA THR A 150 9.98 -7.42 -7.36
C THR A 150 8.82 -7.18 -8.35
N GLU A 151 7.93 -8.16 -8.57
CA GLU A 151 6.85 -8.07 -9.55
C GLU A 151 5.50 -7.70 -8.90
N VAL A 152 5.28 -6.39 -8.73
CA VAL A 152 4.07 -5.85 -8.09
C VAL A 152 2.79 -6.37 -8.74
N ARG A 153 2.65 -6.27 -10.08
CA ARG A 153 1.41 -6.64 -10.80
C ARG A 153 1.01 -8.11 -10.67
N GLY A 154 1.97 -9.03 -10.67
CA GLY A 154 1.69 -10.45 -10.47
C GLY A 154 1.12 -10.73 -9.09
N LYS A 155 1.72 -10.11 -8.07
CA LYS A 155 1.27 -10.26 -6.69
C LYS A 155 -0.09 -9.64 -6.42
N VAL A 156 -0.39 -8.49 -7.02
CA VAL A 156 -1.74 -7.91 -6.95
C VAL A 156 -2.79 -8.94 -7.37
N ILE A 157 -2.54 -9.67 -8.45
CA ILE A 157 -3.51 -10.66 -8.96
C ILE A 157 -3.63 -11.83 -8.01
N ASP A 158 -2.53 -12.35 -7.49
CA ASP A 158 -2.54 -13.49 -6.57
C ASP A 158 -3.29 -13.14 -5.27
N GLU A 159 -2.97 -12.00 -4.66
CA GLU A 159 -3.60 -11.51 -3.42
C GLU A 159 -5.10 -11.24 -3.63
N ILE A 160 -5.46 -10.53 -4.71
CA ILE A 160 -6.88 -10.25 -4.98
C ILE A 160 -7.64 -11.51 -5.36
N ARG A 161 -7.03 -12.48 -6.04
CA ARG A 161 -7.65 -13.78 -6.29
C ARG A 161 -7.87 -14.55 -4.98
N GLU A 162 -6.93 -14.47 -4.04
CA GLU A 162 -7.06 -15.07 -2.72
C GLU A 162 -8.21 -14.47 -1.93
N GLU A 163 -8.36 -13.14 -1.90
CA GLU A 163 -9.48 -12.51 -1.20
C GLU A 163 -10.82 -12.70 -1.94
N THR A 164 -10.84 -12.43 -3.24
CA THR A 164 -12.08 -12.22 -4.00
C THR A 164 -12.53 -13.44 -4.83
N GLY A 165 -11.60 -14.35 -5.15
CA GLY A 165 -11.83 -15.49 -6.03
C GLY A 165 -11.86 -15.17 -7.53
N PHE A 166 -11.68 -13.90 -7.93
CA PHE A 166 -11.65 -13.52 -9.34
C PHE A 166 -10.28 -13.82 -9.98
N THR A 167 -10.32 -14.34 -11.20
CA THR A 167 -9.12 -14.48 -12.04
C THR A 167 -8.97 -13.20 -12.87
N ILE A 168 -7.93 -12.41 -12.56
CA ILE A 168 -7.66 -11.14 -13.21
C ILE A 168 -6.42 -11.27 -14.10
N GLN A 169 -6.47 -10.69 -15.30
CA GLN A 169 -5.31 -10.67 -16.20
C GLN A 169 -4.46 -9.42 -15.98
N LYS A 170 -3.13 -9.55 -16.07
CA LYS A 170 -2.16 -8.46 -15.80
C LYS A 170 -2.35 -7.21 -16.67
N ASP A 171 -2.80 -7.41 -17.89
CA ASP A 171 -3.05 -6.37 -18.89
C ASP A 171 -4.38 -5.64 -18.68
N GLU A 172 -5.28 -6.18 -17.86
CA GLU A 172 -6.57 -5.55 -17.51
C GLU A 172 -6.46 -4.54 -16.37
N LEU A 173 -5.31 -4.50 -15.68
CA LEU A 173 -5.10 -3.64 -14.52
C LEU A 173 -4.63 -2.24 -14.92
N ILE A 174 -5.32 -1.24 -14.37
CA ILE A 174 -4.94 0.17 -14.47
C ILE A 174 -4.34 0.61 -13.14
N ASP A 175 -3.09 1.07 -13.13
CA ASP A 175 -2.45 1.64 -11.94
C ASP A 175 -2.90 3.10 -11.75
N LEU A 176 -3.84 3.33 -10.84
CA LEU A 176 -4.40 4.66 -10.57
C LEU A 176 -3.34 5.58 -9.99
N THR A 177 -2.52 5.07 -9.06
CA THR A 177 -1.45 5.83 -8.42
C THR A 177 -0.39 6.29 -9.41
N ALA A 178 0.09 5.40 -10.28
CA ALA A 178 1.08 5.76 -11.30
C ALA A 178 0.50 6.69 -12.37
N LEU A 179 -0.79 6.56 -12.72
CA LEU A 179 -1.45 7.49 -13.64
C LEU A 179 -1.62 8.89 -13.05
N ALA A 180 -2.01 8.99 -11.78
CA ALA A 180 -2.22 10.26 -11.10
C ALA A 180 -0.91 10.99 -10.81
N LEU A 181 0.14 10.25 -10.45
CA LEU A 181 1.43 10.81 -10.04
C LEU A 181 2.43 10.97 -11.18
N ARG A 182 2.05 10.64 -12.43
CA ARG A 182 2.96 10.75 -13.59
C ARG A 182 3.57 12.14 -13.75
N ASP A 183 2.74 13.17 -13.55
CA ASP A 183 3.13 14.57 -13.74
C ASP A 183 3.41 15.26 -12.39
N ALA A 184 3.38 14.50 -11.29
CA ALA A 184 3.65 15.03 -9.96
C ALA A 184 5.16 15.07 -9.71
N GLU A 185 5.69 16.26 -9.44
CA GLU A 185 7.09 16.41 -9.03
C GLU A 185 7.24 16.07 -7.55
N THR A 186 8.18 15.17 -7.24
CA THR A 186 8.64 14.92 -5.86
C THR A 186 10.15 15.13 -5.78
N ARG A 187 10.59 15.91 -4.79
CA ARG A 187 12.02 16.06 -4.47
C ARG A 187 12.53 14.90 -3.62
N GLU A 188 11.63 14.24 -2.91
CA GLU A 188 11.93 13.11 -2.01
C GLU A 188 11.84 11.76 -2.72
N SER A 189 12.61 10.79 -2.24
CA SER A 189 12.59 9.38 -2.64
C SER A 189 11.41 8.66 -1.98
N VAL A 190 10.20 9.04 -2.38
CA VAL A 190 8.93 8.38 -2.00
C VAL A 190 8.38 7.58 -3.16
N LEU A 191 7.66 6.50 -2.87
CA LEU A 191 7.04 5.68 -3.91
C LEU A 191 5.79 6.35 -4.47
N PRO A 192 5.47 6.13 -5.76
CA PRO A 192 4.24 6.62 -6.37
C PRO A 192 3.05 5.76 -5.89
N ALA A 193 2.64 5.96 -4.64
CA ALA A 193 1.63 5.17 -3.95
C ALA A 193 0.87 6.02 -2.93
N MET A 194 -0.25 5.51 -2.42
CA MET A 194 -0.94 6.12 -1.29
C MET A 194 -0.26 5.69 0.02
N TYR A 195 -0.09 6.64 0.94
CA TYR A 195 0.45 6.38 2.28
C TYR A 195 -0.65 6.57 3.33
N PRO A 196 -1.07 5.51 4.06
CA PRO A 196 -2.23 5.59 4.95
C PRO A 196 -1.96 6.41 6.21
N SER A 197 -0.74 6.30 6.78
CA SER A 197 -0.32 7.07 7.97
C SER A 197 1.20 7.24 7.98
N PRO A 198 1.76 8.12 7.12
CA PRO A 198 3.21 8.22 6.88
C PRO A 198 4.02 8.76 8.08
N ALA A 199 3.36 9.18 9.16
CA ALA A 199 4.04 9.64 10.38
C ALA A 199 4.71 8.49 11.14
N ASN A 200 4.10 7.30 11.13
CA ASN A 200 4.52 6.16 11.96
C ASN A 200 4.43 4.80 11.23
N LEU A 201 4.00 4.76 9.97
CA LEU A 201 3.97 3.54 9.16
C LEU A 201 4.88 3.70 7.95
N ASP A 202 5.65 2.65 7.62
CA ASP A 202 6.40 2.56 6.36
C ASP A 202 5.50 2.15 5.17
N GLU A 203 4.29 1.68 5.47
CA GLU A 203 3.37 1.16 4.49
C GLU A 203 3.07 2.17 3.38
N PHE A 204 3.16 1.66 2.15
CA PHE A 204 2.71 2.32 0.94
C PHE A 204 1.77 1.36 0.21
N ILE A 205 0.75 1.92 -0.43
CA ILE A 205 -0.32 1.15 -1.08
C ILE A 205 -0.53 1.71 -2.49
N PRO A 206 0.06 1.11 -3.53
CA PRO A 206 -0.34 1.37 -4.90
C PRO A 206 -1.82 0.99 -5.07
N LEU A 207 -2.57 1.81 -5.81
CA LEU A 207 -4.00 1.63 -5.99
C LEU A 207 -4.27 1.23 -7.43
N PHE A 208 -4.90 0.08 -7.64
CA PHE A 208 -5.25 -0.41 -8.95
C PHE A 208 -6.75 -0.31 -9.19
N LEU A 209 -7.12 -0.18 -10.46
CA LEU A 209 -8.48 -0.30 -10.95
C LEU A 209 -8.58 -1.57 -11.80
N TRP A 210 -9.64 -2.33 -11.53
CA TRP A 210 -10.13 -3.37 -12.42
C TRP A 210 -11.61 -3.09 -12.71
N GLU A 211 -11.95 -2.78 -13.95
CA GLU A 211 -13.31 -2.43 -14.37
C GLU A 211 -13.79 -3.43 -15.44
N LYS A 212 -14.95 -4.05 -15.21
CA LYS A 212 -15.54 -5.04 -16.12
C LYS A 212 -16.97 -4.72 -16.51
N GLU A 213 -17.26 -4.91 -17.79
CA GLU A 213 -18.62 -4.97 -18.31
C GLU A 213 -19.11 -6.42 -18.29
N LEU A 214 -20.19 -6.69 -17.54
CA LEU A 214 -20.79 -8.01 -17.36
C LEU A 214 -22.28 -7.96 -17.70
N ASP A 215 -22.88 -9.12 -17.97
CA ASP A 215 -24.33 -9.21 -18.08
C ASP A 215 -24.96 -8.94 -16.71
N ARG A 216 -26.12 -8.28 -16.68
CA ARG A 216 -26.80 -7.95 -15.42
C ARG A 216 -27.03 -9.17 -14.54
N GLN A 217 -27.44 -10.28 -15.14
CA GLN A 217 -27.65 -11.53 -14.42
C GLN A 217 -26.36 -12.04 -13.75
N GLU A 218 -25.20 -11.89 -14.39
CA GLU A 218 -23.92 -12.27 -13.78
C GLU A 218 -23.60 -11.43 -12.55
N ILE A 219 -23.92 -10.12 -12.58
CA ILE A 219 -23.74 -9.22 -11.43
C ILE A 219 -24.69 -9.61 -10.28
N GLU A 220 -25.96 -9.92 -10.57
CA GLU A 220 -26.91 -10.38 -9.57
C GLU A 220 -26.52 -11.74 -8.97
N ASP A 221 -26.03 -12.66 -9.80
CA ASP A 221 -25.49 -13.94 -9.33
C ASP A 221 -24.26 -13.75 -8.44
N LEU A 222 -23.38 -12.79 -8.77
CA LEU A 222 -22.25 -12.40 -7.92
C LEU A 222 -22.73 -11.81 -6.60
N LYS A 223 -23.72 -10.91 -6.59
CA LYS A 223 -24.32 -10.39 -5.36
C LYS A 223 -24.82 -11.53 -4.47
N GLY A 224 -25.54 -12.50 -5.03
CA GLY A 224 -26.07 -13.66 -4.30
C GLY A 224 -24.99 -14.61 -3.76
N LYS A 225 -23.94 -14.88 -4.54
CA LYS A 225 -22.82 -15.75 -4.14
C LYS A 225 -21.92 -15.09 -3.09
N LEU A 226 -21.59 -13.82 -3.27
CA LEU A 226 -20.61 -13.11 -2.44
C LEU A 226 -21.17 -12.74 -1.07
N THR A 227 -22.48 -12.50 -0.97
CA THR A 227 -23.13 -12.09 0.29
C THR A 227 -23.22 -13.19 1.37
N GLY A 228 -22.80 -14.42 1.11
CA GLY A 228 -22.90 -15.54 2.05
C GLY A 228 -21.64 -16.40 2.25
N VAL A 229 -20.55 -16.18 1.52
CA VAL A 229 -19.35 -17.03 1.60
C VAL A 229 -18.33 -16.41 2.55
N ARG A 230 -18.16 -17.01 3.74
CA ARG A 230 -16.96 -16.84 4.56
C ARG A 230 -15.91 -17.84 4.07
N LYS A 231 -14.73 -17.37 3.65
CA LYS A 231 -13.61 -18.28 3.43
C LYS A 231 -13.13 -18.80 4.79
N GLN A 232 -12.84 -20.10 4.88
CA GLN A 232 -12.57 -20.77 6.17
C GLN A 232 -11.19 -20.44 6.76
N GLN A 233 -10.27 -19.88 5.98
CA GLN A 233 -8.90 -19.57 6.42
C GLN A 233 -8.69 -18.07 6.72
N GLU A 234 -9.54 -17.19 6.18
CA GLU A 234 -9.50 -15.75 6.42
C GLU A 234 -10.92 -15.24 6.71
N MET A 235 -11.11 -14.47 7.78
CA MET A 235 -12.42 -13.94 8.19
C MET A 235 -12.89 -12.79 7.28
N ILE A 236 -12.94 -13.03 5.98
CA ILE A 236 -13.28 -12.05 4.95
C ILE A 236 -14.64 -12.42 4.36
N THR A 237 -15.54 -11.44 4.31
CA THR A 237 -16.83 -11.55 3.62
C THR A 237 -16.86 -10.57 2.47
N LEU A 238 -17.24 -11.02 1.28
CA LEU A 238 -17.35 -10.14 0.12
C LEU A 238 -18.70 -9.43 0.10
N ARG A 239 -18.69 -8.16 -0.30
CA ARG A 239 -19.87 -7.29 -0.43
C ARG A 239 -19.86 -6.69 -1.82
N VAL A 240 -21.05 -6.52 -2.40
CA VAL A 240 -21.22 -5.77 -3.64
C VAL A 240 -22.09 -4.57 -3.30
N CYS A 241 -21.52 -3.38 -3.42
CA CYS A 241 -22.18 -2.13 -3.06
C CYS A 241 -22.44 -1.29 -4.31
N ASP A 242 -23.43 -0.40 -4.23
CA ASP A 242 -23.64 0.61 -5.28
C ASP A 242 -22.47 1.59 -5.29
N TYR A 243 -21.90 1.86 -6.47
CA TYR A 243 -20.77 2.77 -6.60
C TYR A 243 -21.10 4.18 -6.05
N GLU A 244 -22.32 4.64 -6.27
CA GLU A 244 -22.76 6.00 -5.91
C GLU A 244 -22.77 6.26 -4.40
N VAL A 245 -22.79 5.21 -3.57
CA VAL A 245 -22.71 5.31 -2.11
C VAL A 245 -21.32 5.01 -1.55
N LEU A 246 -20.36 4.55 -2.39
CA LEU A 246 -19.03 4.14 -1.95
C LEU A 246 -18.32 5.23 -1.14
N TRP A 247 -18.42 6.48 -1.58
CA TRP A 247 -17.79 7.62 -0.90
C TRP A 247 -18.38 7.90 0.50
N ARG A 248 -19.57 7.38 0.82
CA ARG A 248 -20.20 7.47 2.14
C ARG A 248 -19.90 6.25 2.99
N GLU A 249 -20.08 5.06 2.42
CA GLU A 249 -19.98 3.80 3.15
C GLU A 249 -18.52 3.40 3.39
N GLY A 250 -17.66 3.55 2.38
CA GLY A 250 -16.23 3.24 2.43
C GLY A 250 -15.35 4.39 2.92
N ALA A 251 -15.92 5.53 3.29
CA ALA A 251 -15.18 6.76 3.64
C ALA A 251 -14.19 6.59 4.81
N ARG A 252 -14.45 5.63 5.71
CA ARG A 252 -13.63 5.35 6.89
C ARG A 252 -12.32 4.66 6.54
N ASP A 253 -12.25 4.03 5.37
CA ASP A 253 -11.07 3.34 4.90
C ASP A 253 -10.27 4.22 3.94
N ALA A 254 -9.00 4.48 4.29
CA ALA A 254 -8.15 5.40 3.55
C ALA A 254 -7.95 4.96 2.09
N LYS A 255 -7.71 3.66 1.85
CA LYS A 255 -7.49 3.13 0.49
C LYS A 255 -8.75 3.16 -0.36
N THR A 256 -9.91 2.89 0.23
CA THR A 256 -11.20 3.03 -0.46
C THR A 256 -11.44 4.47 -0.89
N LEU A 257 -11.31 5.43 0.05
CA LEU A 257 -11.53 6.84 -0.24
C LEU A 257 -10.53 7.38 -1.28
N ALA A 258 -9.25 7.01 -1.14
CA ALA A 258 -8.21 7.43 -2.07
C ALA A 258 -8.43 6.82 -3.47
N ALA A 259 -8.74 5.53 -3.59
CA ALA A 259 -8.98 4.89 -4.88
C ALA A 259 -10.20 5.48 -5.59
N TRP A 260 -11.29 5.72 -4.85
CA TRP A 260 -12.45 6.43 -5.36
C TRP A 260 -12.09 7.85 -5.85
N ALA A 261 -11.36 8.63 -5.05
CA ALA A 261 -10.98 9.99 -5.42
C ALA A 261 -10.06 10.04 -6.65
N LEU A 262 -9.07 9.14 -6.74
CA LEU A 262 -8.21 9.02 -7.92
C LEU A 262 -9.01 8.59 -9.15
N TYR A 263 -9.91 7.62 -9.03
CA TYR A 263 -10.78 7.19 -10.11
C TYR A 263 -11.64 8.36 -10.63
N GLU A 264 -12.28 9.12 -9.73
CA GLU A 264 -13.11 10.28 -10.10
C GLU A 264 -12.28 11.40 -10.74
N GLY A 265 -11.09 11.71 -10.21
CA GLY A 265 -10.16 12.68 -10.79
C GLY A 265 -9.71 12.28 -12.20
N LEU A 266 -9.17 11.07 -12.33
CA LEU A 266 -8.67 10.54 -13.61
C LEU A 266 -9.80 10.33 -14.64
N SER A 267 -11.01 10.02 -14.19
CA SER A 267 -12.19 9.90 -15.07
C SER A 267 -12.61 11.26 -15.63
N ARG A 268 -12.61 12.31 -14.81
CA ARG A 268 -12.88 13.70 -15.26
C ARG A 268 -11.87 14.19 -16.29
N GLU A 269 -10.61 13.77 -16.14
CA GLU A 269 -9.55 14.05 -17.13
C GLU A 269 -9.58 13.13 -18.37
N GLY A 270 -10.52 12.17 -18.45
CA GLY A 270 -10.61 11.22 -19.55
C GLY A 270 -9.56 10.10 -19.55
N LYS A 271 -8.60 10.12 -18.62
CA LYS A 271 -7.49 9.16 -18.54
C LYS A 271 -7.95 7.72 -18.32
N ILE A 272 -9.02 7.50 -17.54
CA ILE A 272 -9.60 6.15 -17.33
C ILE A 272 -10.21 5.60 -18.62
N LYS A 273 -10.99 6.43 -19.34
CA LYS A 273 -11.59 6.03 -20.62
C LYS A 273 -10.52 5.63 -21.63
N ASP A 274 -9.44 6.40 -21.74
CA ASP A 274 -8.33 6.12 -22.64
C ASP A 274 -7.59 4.83 -22.27
N ALA A 275 -7.37 4.60 -20.96
CA ALA A 275 -6.75 3.37 -20.48
C ALA A 275 -7.61 2.13 -20.79
N LEU A 276 -8.92 2.20 -20.53
CA LEU A 276 -9.86 1.13 -20.84
C LEU A 276 -9.94 0.84 -22.35
N LEU A 277 -9.94 1.88 -23.19
CA LEU A 277 -9.91 1.72 -24.65
C LEU A 277 -8.66 0.95 -25.09
N ARG A 278 -7.48 1.31 -24.57
CA ARG A 278 -6.21 0.64 -24.90
C ARG A 278 -6.22 -0.83 -24.50
N ILE A 279 -6.77 -1.15 -23.33
CA ILE A 279 -6.92 -2.54 -22.87
C ILE A 279 -7.81 -3.31 -23.84
N ARG A 280 -9.00 -2.77 -24.18
CA ARG A 280 -9.94 -3.42 -25.13
C ARG A 280 -9.32 -3.64 -26.51
N THR A 281 -8.56 -2.67 -27.03
CA THR A 281 -7.90 -2.79 -28.34
C THR A 281 -6.80 -3.85 -28.33
N LYS A 282 -6.00 -3.94 -27.25
CA LYS A 282 -4.98 -5.00 -27.12
C LYS A 282 -5.61 -6.38 -27.10
N THR A 283 -6.66 -6.58 -26.29
CA THR A 283 -7.37 -7.88 -26.24
C THR A 283 -7.94 -8.31 -27.59
N PHE A 284 -8.26 -7.37 -28.48
CA PHE A 284 -8.73 -7.68 -29.84
C PHE A 284 -7.60 -8.11 -30.78
N LEU A 285 -6.39 -7.56 -30.61
CA LEU A 285 -5.23 -7.89 -31.46
C LEU A 285 -4.56 -9.22 -31.07
N ASP A 286 -4.74 -9.67 -29.83
CA ASP A 286 -4.18 -10.94 -29.32
C ASP A 286 -5.13 -12.14 -29.51
N ARG A 287 -6.26 -11.97 -30.24
CA ARG A 287 -7.23 -13.02 -30.61
C ARG A 287 -7.14 -13.34 -32.10
#